data_AF-A0A8J7NB47-F1
#
_entry.id   AF-A0A8J7NB47-F1
#
_cell.length_a   1.000
_cell.length_b   1.000
_cell.length_c   1.000
_cell.angle_alpha   90.00
_cell.angle_beta   90.00
_cell.angle_gamma   90.00
#
_symmetry.space_group_name_H-M   'P 1'
#
loop_
_entity.id
_entity.type
_entity.pdbx_description
1 polymer ?
#
loop_
_entity_poly.entity_id
_entity_poly.type
_entity_poly.pdbx_seq_one_letter_code
_entity_poly.pdbx_strand_id
1 'polypeptide(L)'
;NFRVLFEWNKSFVYVTTAAYFGTRLTGAPAFAAGTPSPALSGAQVKALQQKLAARGYDVGKIDGILGEKTREAVQSEQERLDLPADAWPTAELLGRI
;
A
#
# COMPACT_ATOMS: atom_id res chain seq x y z
N ASN A 1 -2.50 2.41 21.63
CA ASN A 1 -2.72 3.89 21.62
C ASN A 1 -2.73 4.53 20.23
N PHE A 2 -2.13 3.95 19.18
CA PHE A 2 -2.02 4.57 17.84
C PHE A 2 -3.36 5.11 17.26
N ARG A 3 -4.46 4.37 17.43
CA ARG A 3 -5.78 4.76 16.89
C ARG A 3 -6.31 6.11 17.41
N VAL A 4 -5.96 6.52 18.63
CA VAL A 4 -6.41 7.78 19.24
C VAL A 4 -5.92 8.99 18.45
N LEU A 5 -4.74 8.90 17.82
CA LEU A 5 -4.20 9.99 16.99
C LEU A 5 -5.09 10.31 15.77
N PHE A 6 -5.91 9.34 15.32
CA PHE A 6 -6.89 9.57 14.26
C PHE A 6 -8.10 10.40 14.72
N GLU A 7 -8.31 10.62 16.02
CA GLU A 7 -9.32 11.56 16.50
C GLU A 7 -8.96 13.01 16.12
N TRP A 8 -7.66 13.32 16.07
CA TRP A 8 -7.14 14.65 15.70
C TRP A 8 -6.96 14.83 14.18
N ASN A 9 -6.46 13.81 13.46
CA ASN A 9 -6.29 13.88 12.01
C ASN A 9 -6.48 12.51 11.33
N LYS A 10 -7.31 12.45 10.29
CA LYS A 10 -7.65 11.20 9.59
C LYS A 10 -6.60 10.70 8.60
N SER A 11 -5.51 11.44 8.38
CA SER A 11 -4.40 11.04 7.51
C SER A 11 -3.46 10.04 8.20
N PHE A 12 -3.32 8.86 7.61
CA PHE A 12 -2.38 7.84 8.06
C PHE A 12 -0.93 8.35 8.07
N VAL A 13 -0.54 9.13 7.06
CA VAL A 13 0.82 9.72 6.97
C VAL A 13 1.07 10.66 8.13
N TYR A 14 0.11 11.53 8.43
CA TYR A 14 0.23 12.47 9.55
C TYR A 14 0.38 11.71 10.87
N VAL A 15 -0.56 10.81 11.14
CA VAL A 15 -0.63 10.07 12.41
C VAL A 15 0.63 9.21 12.62
N THR A 16 1.12 8.55 11.57
CA THR A 16 2.37 7.77 11.61
C THR A 16 3.57 8.65 11.90
N THR A 17 3.64 9.83 11.26
CA THR A 17 4.74 10.78 11.46
C THR A 17 4.75 11.32 12.88
N ALA A 18 3.59 11.72 13.40
CA ALA A 18 3.45 12.22 14.77
C ALA A 18 3.83 11.16 15.81
N ALA A 19 3.35 9.91 15.63
CA ALA A 19 3.72 8.79 16.50
C ALA A 19 5.22 8.50 16.46
N TYR A 20 5.82 8.45 15.27
CA TYR A 20 7.26 8.25 15.09
C TYR A 20 8.07 9.38 15.74
N PHE A 21 7.66 10.63 15.59
CA PHE A 21 8.34 11.74 16.23
C PHE A 21 8.28 11.64 17.77
N GLY A 22 7.15 11.21 18.31
CA GLY A 22 7.01 10.91 19.74
C GLY A 22 8.04 9.90 20.24
N THR A 23 8.28 8.80 19.50
CA THR A 23 9.31 7.82 19.89
C THR A 23 10.72 8.39 19.79
N ARG A 24 10.97 9.28 18.82
CA ARG A 24 12.28 9.95 18.66
C ARG A 24 12.58 10.91 19.81
N LEU A 25 11.57 11.62 20.31
CA LEU A 25 11.71 12.50 21.48
C LEU A 25 12.09 11.75 22.76
N THR A 26 11.66 10.49 22.91
CA THR A 26 11.99 9.64 24.05
C THR A 26 13.26 8.81 23.86
N GLY A 27 14.07 9.12 22.83
CA GLY A 27 15.38 8.51 22.62
C GLY A 27 15.40 7.23 21.77
N ALA A 28 14.29 6.85 21.12
CA ALA A 28 14.31 5.72 20.18
C ALA A 28 15.26 6.01 19.00
N PRO A 29 15.97 5.01 18.45
CA PRO A 29 16.83 5.19 17.27
C PRO A 29 16.01 5.59 16.03
N ALA A 30 16.72 6.07 15.01
CA ALA A 30 16.05 6.46 13.76
C ALA A 30 15.54 5.20 13.07
N PHE A 31 14.42 5.31 12.36
CA PHE A 31 13.93 4.22 11.55
C PHE A 31 15.00 3.82 10.52
N ALA A 32 15.41 2.56 10.54
CA ALA A 32 16.32 2.00 9.55
C ALA A 32 15.53 1.66 8.28
N ALA A 33 15.57 2.56 7.29
CA ALA A 33 14.88 2.36 6.03
C ALA A 33 15.51 1.18 5.26
N GLY A 34 14.67 0.26 4.79
CA GLY A 34 15.06 -0.78 3.85
C GLY A 34 15.13 -0.28 2.41
N THR A 35 15.10 -1.22 1.45
CA THR A 35 15.11 -0.93 0.01
C THR A 35 13.81 -1.43 -0.62
N PRO A 36 12.70 -0.66 -0.51
CA PRO A 36 11.42 -1.09 -1.06
C PRO A 36 11.42 -1.06 -2.59
N SER A 37 10.63 -1.94 -3.21
CA SER A 37 10.36 -1.89 -4.64
C SER A 37 9.74 -0.53 -5.02
N PRO A 38 10.18 0.10 -6.12
CA PRO A 38 9.61 1.38 -6.57
C PRO A 38 8.10 1.30 -6.77
N ALA A 39 7.41 2.38 -6.44
CA ALA A 39 5.98 2.51 -6.69
C ALA A 39 5.69 2.49 -8.20
N LEU A 40 4.59 1.84 -8.59
CA LEU A 40 4.06 1.96 -9.95
C LEU A 40 3.62 3.40 -10.23
N SER A 41 3.81 3.85 -11.48
CA SER A 41 3.21 5.10 -11.96
C SER A 41 1.68 4.98 -11.99
N GLY A 42 0.96 6.11 -11.97
CA GLY A 42 -0.50 6.10 -12.04
C GLY A 42 -1.05 5.37 -13.27
N ALA A 43 -0.36 5.45 -14.40
CA ALA A 43 -0.71 4.69 -15.61
C ALA A 43 -0.54 3.17 -15.41
N GLN A 44 0.53 2.75 -14.72
CA GLN A 44 0.76 1.33 -14.39
C GLN A 44 -0.23 0.81 -13.35
N VAL A 45 -0.60 1.62 -12.35
CA VAL A 45 -1.66 1.28 -11.39
C VAL A 45 -2.99 1.12 -12.11
N LYS A 46 -3.30 1.98 -13.07
CA LYS A 46 -4.52 1.86 -13.87
C LYS A 46 -4.55 0.57 -14.69
N ALA A 47 -3.42 0.21 -15.31
CA ALA A 47 -3.28 -1.06 -16.02
C ALA A 47 -3.42 -2.28 -15.08
N LEU A 48 -2.83 -2.21 -13.89
CA LEU A 48 -2.97 -3.21 -12.85
C LEU A 48 -4.45 -3.40 -12.45
N GLN A 49 -5.17 -2.30 -12.18
CA GLN A 49 -6.59 -2.33 -11.83
C GLN A 49 -7.44 -2.98 -12.94
N GLN A 50 -7.16 -2.69 -14.22
CA GLN A 50 -7.84 -3.33 -15.35
C GLN A 50 -7.61 -4.83 -15.39
N LYS A 51 -6.36 -5.28 -15.18
CA LYS A 51 -6.01 -6.71 -15.19
C LYS A 51 -6.64 -7.46 -14.00
N LEU A 52 -6.61 -6.86 -12.81
CA LEU A 52 -7.25 -7.43 -11.62
C LEU A 52 -8.78 -7.51 -11.78
N ALA A 53 -9.41 -6.45 -12.31
CA ALA A 53 -10.85 -6.46 -12.60
C ALA A 53 -11.22 -7.55 -13.63
N ALA A 54 -10.41 -7.73 -14.68
CA ALA A 54 -10.61 -8.78 -15.67
C ALA A 54 -10.49 -10.20 -15.09
N ARG A 55 -9.81 -10.37 -13.94
CA ARG A 55 -9.70 -11.62 -13.19
C ARG A 55 -10.83 -11.81 -12.17
N GLY A 56 -11.73 -10.85 -12.04
CA GLY A 56 -12.90 -10.92 -11.14
C GLY A 56 -12.70 -10.26 -9.77
N TYR A 57 -11.60 -9.56 -9.53
CA TYR A 57 -11.42 -8.81 -8.29
C TYR A 57 -12.19 -7.48 -8.32
N ASP A 58 -12.78 -7.11 -7.18
CA ASP A 58 -13.28 -5.75 -6.97
C ASP A 58 -12.10 -4.81 -6.65
N VAL A 59 -11.74 -3.97 -7.62
CA VAL A 59 -10.69 -2.95 -7.47
C VAL A 59 -11.23 -1.56 -7.14
N GLY A 60 -12.56 -1.41 -7.05
CA GLY A 60 -13.23 -0.11 -7.05
C GLY A 60 -13.13 0.58 -8.41
N LYS A 61 -12.77 1.88 -8.42
CA LYS A 61 -12.63 2.66 -9.66
C LYS A 61 -11.26 2.42 -10.31
N ILE A 62 -11.26 2.21 -11.62
CA ILE A 62 -10.05 2.14 -12.43
C ILE A 62 -9.55 3.57 -12.74
N ASP A 63 -8.88 4.18 -11.77
CA ASP A 63 -8.43 5.59 -11.81
C ASP A 63 -6.91 5.77 -11.64
N GLY A 64 -6.15 4.69 -11.44
CA GLY A 64 -4.71 4.74 -11.22
C GLY A 64 -4.31 5.11 -9.79
N ILE A 65 -5.25 5.11 -8.84
CA ILE A 65 -5.00 5.35 -7.42
C ILE A 65 -5.02 4.03 -6.65
N LEU A 66 -3.97 3.76 -5.87
CA LEU A 66 -3.86 2.56 -5.04
C LEU A 66 -4.69 2.70 -3.74
N GLY A 67 -6.02 2.65 -3.91
CA GLY A 67 -7.00 2.67 -2.82
C GLY A 67 -7.18 1.32 -2.12
N GLU A 68 -8.05 1.28 -1.11
CA GLU A 68 -8.33 0.09 -0.29
C GLU A 68 -8.68 -1.15 -1.13
N LYS A 69 -9.69 -1.03 -2.01
CA LYS A 69 -10.11 -2.13 -2.89
C LYS A 69 -9.01 -2.62 -3.83
N THR A 70 -8.23 -1.71 -4.40
CA THR A 70 -7.08 -2.13 -5.23
C THR A 70 -6.01 -2.84 -4.39
N ARG A 71 -5.77 -2.43 -3.14
CA ARG A 71 -4.84 -3.11 -2.22
C ARG A 71 -5.30 -4.51 -1.83
N GLU A 72 -6.58 -4.66 -1.50
CA GLU A 72 -7.21 -5.97 -1.23
C GLU A 72 -7.05 -6.93 -2.42
N ALA A 73 -7.31 -6.44 -3.64
CA ALA A 73 -7.16 -7.21 -4.87
C ALA A 73 -5.69 -7.58 -5.15
N VAL A 74 -4.76 -6.65 -4.94
CA VAL A 74 -3.31 -6.92 -5.05
C VAL A 74 -2.88 -7.99 -4.07
N GLN A 75 -3.30 -7.89 -2.81
CA GLN A 75 -2.96 -8.85 -1.77
C GLN A 75 -3.48 -10.25 -2.12
N SER A 76 -4.74 -10.35 -2.52
CA SER A 76 -5.35 -11.63 -2.94
C SER A 76 -4.63 -12.25 -4.13
N GLU A 77 -4.22 -11.42 -5.09
CA GLU A 77 -3.49 -11.89 -6.27
C GLU A 77 -2.04 -12.28 -5.96
N GLN A 78 -1.40 -11.64 -4.98
CA GLN A 78 -0.11 -12.05 -4.44
C GLN A 78 -0.22 -13.42 -3.77
N GLU A 79 -1.24 -13.64 -2.93
CA GLU A 79 -1.52 -14.94 -2.30
C GLU A 79 -1.72 -16.04 -3.36
N ARG A 80 -2.53 -15.77 -4.39
CA ARG A 80 -2.78 -16.72 -5.50
C ARG A 80 -1.51 -17.08 -6.29
N LEU A 81 -0.50 -16.21 -6.27
CA LEU A 81 0.78 -16.39 -6.98
C LEU A 81 1.91 -16.87 -6.06
N ASP A 82 1.62 -17.24 -4.81
CA ASP A 82 2.60 -17.61 -3.78
C ASP A 82 3.68 -16.52 -3.57
N LEU A 83 3.28 -15.26 -3.70
CA LEU A 83 4.10 -14.08 -3.41
C LEU A 83 3.82 -13.54 -2.00
N PRO A 84 4.73 -12.75 -1.40
CA PRO A 84 4.43 -12.02 -0.19
C PRO A 84 3.20 -11.12 -0.37
N ALA A 85 2.15 -11.37 0.41
CA ALA A 85 0.86 -10.70 0.36
C ALA A 85 0.87 -9.36 1.12
N ASP A 86 1.75 -8.45 0.72
CA ASP A 86 1.98 -7.15 1.37
C ASP A 86 1.11 -6.00 0.83
N ALA A 87 0.24 -6.30 -0.14
CA ALA A 87 -0.62 -5.33 -0.83
C ALA A 87 0.16 -4.21 -1.56
N TRP A 88 1.45 -4.41 -1.82
CA TRP A 88 2.31 -3.48 -2.56
C TRP A 88 2.49 -3.93 -4.00
N PRO A 89 1.89 -3.24 -4.98
CA PRO A 89 2.03 -3.63 -6.37
C PRO A 89 3.41 -3.26 -6.90
N THR A 90 4.06 -4.23 -7.51
CA THR A 90 5.39 -4.08 -8.13
C THR A 90 5.30 -4.23 -9.65
N ALA A 91 6.34 -3.80 -10.36
CA ALA A 91 6.46 -4.06 -11.80
C ALA A 91 6.48 -5.57 -12.10
N GLU A 92 7.04 -6.37 -11.18
CA GLU A 92 7.03 -7.82 -11.27
C GLU A 92 5.60 -8.39 -11.21
N LEU A 93 4.80 -7.98 -10.21
CA LEU A 93 3.40 -8.40 -10.12
C LEU A 93 2.63 -8.05 -11.40
N LEU A 94 2.78 -6.80 -11.89
CA LEU A 94 2.11 -6.34 -13.10
C LEU A 94 2.52 -7.14 -14.37
N GLY A 95 3.75 -7.65 -14.40
CA GLY A 95 4.26 -8.49 -15.49
C GLY A 95 3.78 -9.94 -15.41
N ARG A 96 3.45 -10.45 -14.20
CA ARG A 96 2.91 -11.80 -13.99
C ARG A 96 1.41 -11.89 -14.28
N ILE A 97 0.70 -10.77 -14.22
CA ILE A 97 -0.76 -10.72 -14.37
C ILE A 97 -1.26 -10.17 -15.70
#